data_AF-A0A919SL58-F1
#
_entry.id   AF-A0A919SL58-F1
#
_cell.length_a   1.000
_cell.length_b   1.000
_cell.length_c   1.000
_cell.angle_alpha   90.00
_cell.angle_beta   90.00
_cell.angle_gamma   90.00
#
_symmetry.space_group_name_H-M   'P 1'
#
loop_
_entity.id
_entity.type
_entity.pdbx_description
1 polymer ?
#
loop_
_entity_poly.entity_id
_entity_poly.type
_entity_poly.pdbx_seq_one_letter_code
_entity_poly.pdbx_strand_id
1 'polypeptide(L)' 'MFMITGPGSPSVYPRANSWYMGANVPGKPRVLMPYAGGVGAYRKRCDEVAAKGYEGFALSV' A
#
# COMPACT_ATOMS: atom_id res chain seq x y z
N MET A 1 2.62 -15.05 4.74
CA MET A 1 2.84 -14.39 3.44
C MET A 1 1.65 -14.75 2.54
N PHE A 2 0.50 -14.10 2.75
CA PHE A 2 -0.71 -14.45 2.00
C PHE A 2 -0.63 -13.82 0.60
N MET A 3 -0.65 -14.67 -0.43
CA MET A 3 -0.87 -14.28 -1.82
C MET A 3 -2.31 -13.79 -1.98
N ILE A 4 -2.54 -12.48 -1.97
CA ILE A 4 -3.88 -11.89 -2.18
C ILE A 4 -3.92 -10.96 -3.41
N THR A 5 -2.84 -10.87 -4.17
CA THR A 5 -2.75 -9.97 -5.32
C THR A 5 -1.98 -10.62 -6.46
N GLY A 6 -2.56 -11.66 -7.07
CA GLY A 6 -2.22 -12.02 -8.44
C GLY A 6 -2.99 -11.12 -9.42
N PRO A 7 -2.43 -10.73 -10.57
CA PRO A 7 -3.19 -10.03 -11.59
C PRO A 7 -4.38 -10.90 -12.04
N GLY A 8 -5.61 -10.38 -11.88
CA GLY A 8 -6.85 -11.04 -12.33
C GLY A 8 -7.69 -11.76 -11.26
N SER A 9 -7.28 -11.77 -9.98
CA SER A 9 -8.13 -12.29 -8.89
C SER A 9 -8.79 -11.14 -8.10
N PRO A 10 -10.11 -11.20 -7.81
CA PRO A 10 -10.76 -10.18 -6.99
C PRO A 10 -10.14 -10.18 -5.59
N SER A 11 -9.49 -9.06 -5.27
CA SER A 11 -8.92 -8.81 -3.95
C SER A 11 -9.99 -9.05 -2.87
N VAL A 12 -9.67 -9.90 -1.87
CA VAL A 12 -10.58 -10.12 -0.74
C VAL A 12 -10.50 -9.00 0.30
N TYR A 13 -9.51 -8.10 0.17
CA TYR A 13 -9.27 -7.05 1.16
C TYR A 13 -10.51 -6.19 1.46
N PRO A 14 -11.29 -5.70 0.47
CA PRO A 14 -12.47 -4.86 0.75
C PRO A 14 -13.51 -5.54 1.65
N ARG A 15 -13.60 -6.87 1.58
CA ARG A 15 -14.57 -7.69 2.33
C ARG A 15 -14.08 -8.10 3.71
N ALA A 16 -12.77 -8.01 3.98
CA ALA A 16 -12.21 -8.45 5.25
C ALA A 16 -12.43 -7.42 6.37
N ASN A 17 -12.99 -7.85 7.49
CA ASN A 17 -13.04 -7.06 8.73
C ASN A 17 -11.69 -7.14 9.44
N SER A 18 -10.76 -6.33 8.95
CA SER A 18 -9.40 -6.26 9.50
C SER A 18 -9.01 -4.82 9.77
N TRP A 19 -8.00 -4.67 10.62
CA TRP A 19 -7.37 -3.39 10.84
C TRP A 19 -6.80 -2.78 9.55
N TYR A 20 -6.36 -3.59 8.57
CA TYR A 20 -5.90 -3.11 7.25
C TYR A 20 -6.97 -2.35 6.46
N MET A 21 -8.24 -2.61 6.74
CA MET A 21 -9.39 -1.92 6.15
C MET A 21 -9.98 -0.84 7.06
N GLY A 22 -9.36 -0.55 8.21
CA GLY A 22 -9.91 0.39 9.21
C GLY A 22 -11.18 -0.09 9.90
N ALA A 23 -11.58 -1.36 9.73
CA ALA A 23 -12.83 -1.91 10.24
C ALA A 23 -12.86 -2.08 11.77
N ASN A 24 -11.73 -1.88 12.44
CA ASN A 24 -11.57 -2.05 13.89
C ASN A 24 -11.91 -0.80 14.70
N VAL A 25 -12.18 0.35 14.06
CA VAL A 25 -12.50 1.62 14.75
C VAL A 25 -13.86 2.14 14.24
N PRO A 26 -14.86 2.29 15.12
CA PRO A 26 -16.15 2.88 14.75
C PRO A 26 -15.97 4.27 14.15
N GLY A 27 -16.65 4.54 13.04
CA GLY A 27 -16.60 5.84 12.35
C GLY A 27 -15.36 6.05 11.46
N LYS A 28 -14.36 5.15 11.48
CA LYS A 28 -13.21 5.25 10.57
C LYS A 28 -13.59 4.81 9.15
N PRO A 29 -13.21 5.57 8.10
CA PRO A 29 -13.45 5.16 6.72
C PRO A 29 -12.81 3.81 6.39
N ARG A 30 -13.55 2.97 5.66
CA ARG A 30 -13.06 1.66 5.22
C ARG A 30 -12.22 1.78 3.96
N VAL A 31 -10.90 1.89 4.12
CA VAL A 31 -9.93 2.01 3.02
C VAL A 31 -8.82 0.98 3.17
N LEU A 32 -8.31 0.48 2.04
CA LEU A 32 -7.13 -0.38 2.04
C LEU A 32 -5.90 0.47 2.38
N MET A 33 -5.43 0.37 3.62
CA MET A 33 -4.26 1.13 4.08
C MET A 33 -2.90 0.60 3.58
N PRO A 34 -2.64 -0.72 3.49
CA PRO A 34 -1.34 -1.21 3.07
C PRO A 34 -1.16 -1.10 1.55
N TYR A 35 0.08 -0.86 1.12
CA TYR A 35 0.45 -1.00 -0.28
C TYR A 35 0.39 -2.48 -0.70
N ALA A 36 -0.53 -2.80 -1.59
CA ALA A 36 -0.81 -4.19 -1.98
C ALA A 36 0.09 -4.70 -3.13
N GLY A 37 1.02 -3.90 -3.64
CA GLY A 37 1.93 -4.29 -4.74
C GLY A 37 3.11 -5.17 -4.32
N GLY A 38 3.26 -5.47 -3.02
CA GLY A 38 4.31 -6.32 -2.48
C GLY A 38 5.66 -5.64 -2.30
N VAL A 39 6.55 -6.28 -1.53
CA VAL A 39 7.82 -5.69 -1.07
C VAL A 39 8.81 -5.44 -2.22
N GLY A 40 8.84 -6.31 -3.24
CA GLY A 40 9.74 -6.16 -4.39
C GLY A 40 9.44 -4.90 -5.22
N ALA A 41 8.18 -4.73 -5.61
CA ALA A 41 7.74 -3.53 -6.35
C ALA A 41 7.89 -2.26 -5.50
N TYR A 42 7.58 -2.35 -4.20
CA TYR A 42 7.75 -1.25 -3.26
C TYR A 42 9.22 -0.78 -3.19
N ARG A 43 10.17 -1.70 -2.96
CA ARG A 43 11.60 -1.38 -2.89
C ARG A 43 12.11 -0.75 -4.17
N LYS A 44 11.78 -1.35 -5.33
CA LYS A 44 12.13 -0.80 -6.64
C LYS A 44 11.64 0.63 -6.80
N ARG A 45 10.41 0.93 -6.38
CA ARG A 45 9.86 2.30 -6.45
C ARG A 45 10.61 3.27 -5.53
N CYS A 46 10.97 2.85 -4.32
CA CYS A 46 11.78 3.67 -3.41
C CYS A 46 13.15 4.00 -4.01
N ASP A 47 13.82 3.01 -4.59
CA ASP A 47 15.13 3.18 -5.22
C ASP A 47 15.04 4.15 -6.41
N GLU A 48 14.00 4.03 -7.25
CA GLU A 48 13.73 4.96 -8.35
C GLU A 48 13.53 6.41 -7.88
N VAL A 49 12.77 6.61 -6.80
CA VAL A 49 12.51 7.96 -6.25
C VAL A 49 13.80 8.56 -5.69
N ALA A 50 14.61 7.77 -4.99
CA ALA A 50 15.91 8.20 -4.47
C ALA A 50 16.89 8.56 -5.60
N ALA A 51 16.98 7.73 -6.64
CA ALA A 51 17.84 7.98 -7.79
C ALA A 51 17.46 9.26 -8.57
N LYS A 52 16.20 9.69 -8.47
CA LYS A 52 15.69 10.93 -9.08
C LYS A 52 15.78 12.16 -8.16
N GLY A 53 16.56 12.08 -7.08
CA GLY A 53 16.70 13.20 -6.15
C GLY A 53 15.44 13.45 -5.31
N TYR A 54 14.74 12.37 -4.92
CA TYR A 54 13.50 12.41 -4.14
C TYR A 54 12.34 13.14 -4.84
N GLU A 55 12.03 12.71 -6.07
CA GLU A 55 10.88 13.19 -6.84
C GLU A 55 9.61 13.25 -5.98
N GLY A 56 8.94 14.42 -5.96
CA GLY A 56 7.73 14.65 -5.17
C GLY A 56 7.96 15.21 -3.76
N PHE A 57 9.22 15.40 -3.35
CA PHE A 57 9.57 16.05 -2.09
C PHE A 57 10.15 17.45 -2.32
N ALA A 58 9.79 18.39 -1.45
CA ALA A 58 10.47 19.68 -1.34
C ALA A 58 11.59 19.52 -0.29
N LEU A 59 12.84 19.53 -0.74
CA LEU A 59 14.00 19.44 0.12
C LEU A 59 14.45 20.86 0.50
N SER A 60 14.45 21.17 1.80
CA SER A 60 15.01 22.42 2.32
C SER A 60 16.42 22.18 2.87
N VAL A 61 17.26 23.19 2.72
CA VAL A 61 18.60 23.28 3.34
C VAL A 61 18.51 23.69 4.80
#